data_AF-A0A919WLJ4-F1
#
_entry.id   AF-A0A919WLJ4-F1
#
_cell.length_a   1.000
_cell.length_b   1.000
_cell.length_c   1.000
_cell.angle_alpha   90.00
_cell.angle_beta   90.00
_cell.angle_gamma   90.00
#
_symmetry.space_group_name_H-M   'P 1'
#
loop_
_entity.id
_entity.type
_entity.pdbx_description
1 polymer ?
#
loop_
_entity_poly.entity_id
_entity_poly.type
_entity_poly.pdbx_seq_one_letter_code
_entity_poly.pdbx_strand_id
1 'polypeptide(L)'
;MNPLRLEFKLHKYISVDRKLIKQRNGKLLVDIQGDFEMYIHNKCFFKEPSLALLELGVALTKWDRVRDFTYYTIEHDEREGPLLTFNNKGEKGWRLFSIWQLFESEDSLSIEMITTEVESFLQDLDEELVNTYGFNIEGFLNRKIGFFGI
;
A
#
# COMPACT_ATOMS: atom_id res chain seq x y z
N MET A 1 1.35 17.44 -15.10
CA MET A 1 2.00 16.18 -14.69
C MET A 1 1.90 16.11 -13.17
N ASN A 2 1.41 15.00 -12.61
CA ASN A 2 1.29 14.85 -11.16
C ASN A 2 2.71 14.81 -10.53
N PRO A 3 3.02 15.64 -9.52
CA PRO A 3 4.33 15.61 -8.89
C PRO A 3 4.55 14.34 -8.05
N LEU A 4 3.48 13.73 -7.54
CA LEU A 4 3.55 12.45 -6.85
C LEU A 4 3.44 11.32 -7.87
N ARG A 5 4.20 10.23 -7.66
CA ARG A 5 4.03 8.98 -8.38
C ARG A 5 4.31 7.79 -7.46
N LEU A 6 3.43 6.80 -7.49
CA LEU A 6 3.59 5.52 -6.79
C LEU A 6 3.88 4.45 -7.84
N GLU A 7 4.96 3.70 -7.66
CA GLU A 7 5.34 2.60 -8.54
C GLU A 7 5.53 1.32 -7.72
N PHE A 8 5.21 0.18 -8.32
CA PHE A 8 5.47 -1.10 -7.69
C PHE A 8 5.83 -2.19 -8.69
N LYS A 9 6.41 -3.27 -8.16
CA LYS A 9 6.62 -4.51 -8.90
C LYS A 9 6.44 -5.71 -7.98
N LEU A 10 5.41 -6.51 -8.27
CA LEU A 10 5.11 -7.73 -7.52
C LEU A 10 6.22 -8.79 -7.68
N HIS A 11 6.66 -9.40 -6.58
CA HIS A 11 7.62 -10.51 -6.60
C HIS A 11 6.93 -11.83 -6.96
N LYS A 12 6.82 -12.11 -8.25
CA LYS A 12 6.13 -13.32 -8.77
C LYS A 12 6.86 -14.65 -8.51
N TYR A 13 8.12 -14.59 -8.08
CA TYR A 13 8.98 -15.77 -7.90
C TYR A 13 8.84 -16.42 -6.52
N ILE A 14 8.20 -15.75 -5.57
CA ILE A 14 7.95 -16.28 -4.23
C ILE A 14 6.71 -17.15 -4.30
N SER A 15 6.89 -18.47 -4.11
CA SER A 15 5.76 -19.40 -4.14
C SER A 15 4.88 -19.22 -2.91
N VAL A 16 3.72 -18.60 -3.09
CA VAL A 16 2.67 -18.54 -2.07
C VAL A 16 1.89 -19.86 -2.05
N ASP A 17 1.64 -20.42 -0.87
CA ASP A 17 0.89 -21.67 -0.75
C ASP A 17 -0.54 -21.51 -1.32
N ARG A 18 -0.89 -22.37 -2.28
CA ARG A 18 -2.22 -22.42 -2.91
C ARG A 18 -3.36 -22.58 -1.90
N LYS A 19 -3.13 -23.23 -0.75
CA LYS A 19 -4.11 -23.33 0.32
C LYS A 19 -4.39 -21.97 0.94
N LEU A 20 -3.36 -21.15 1.17
CA LEU A 20 -3.51 -19.80 1.70
C LEU A 20 -4.31 -18.93 0.73
N ILE A 21 -4.00 -19.00 -0.56
CA ILE A 21 -4.73 -18.30 -1.64
C ILE A 21 -6.21 -18.68 -1.62
N LYS A 22 -6.52 -19.99 -1.65
CA LYS A 22 -7.92 -20.48 -1.64
C LYS A 22 -8.70 -20.04 -0.40
N GLN A 23 -8.02 -19.99 0.75
CA GLN A 23 -8.63 -19.60 2.03
C GLN A 23 -8.64 -18.07 2.24
N ARG A 24 -8.01 -17.28 1.35
CA ARG A 24 -7.75 -15.85 1.56
C ARG A 24 -7.17 -15.61 2.96
N ASN A 25 -6.19 -16.42 3.32
CA ASN A 25 -5.63 -16.46 4.67
C ASN A 25 -4.93 -15.14 4.99
N GLY A 26 -5.02 -14.67 6.23
CA GLY A 26 -4.38 -13.43 6.67
C GLY A 26 -2.86 -13.39 6.45
N LYS A 27 -2.19 -14.55 6.41
CA LYS A 27 -0.77 -14.65 6.09
C LYS A 27 -0.41 -14.07 4.70
N LEU A 28 -1.37 -14.04 3.77
CA LEU A 28 -1.18 -13.42 2.46
C LEU A 28 -0.87 -11.92 2.53
N LEU A 29 -1.29 -11.22 3.60
CA LEU A 29 -0.95 -9.81 3.79
C LEU A 29 0.56 -9.60 3.83
N VAL A 30 1.29 -10.55 4.44
CA VAL A 30 2.75 -10.51 4.58
C VAL A 30 3.44 -11.25 3.43
N ASP A 31 2.87 -12.35 2.94
CA ASP A 31 3.51 -13.20 1.90
C ASP A 31 3.48 -12.59 0.50
N ILE A 32 2.58 -11.64 0.23
CA ILE A 32 2.46 -10.99 -1.07
C ILE A 32 3.27 -9.69 -1.03
N GLN A 33 4.52 -9.80 -1.45
CA GLN A 33 5.52 -8.75 -1.40
C GLN A 33 5.94 -8.25 -2.79
N GLY A 34 6.56 -7.08 -2.82
CA GLY A 34 7.19 -6.54 -4.02
C GLY A 34 8.01 -5.29 -3.79
N ASP A 35 8.65 -4.82 -4.86
CA ASP A 35 9.32 -3.52 -4.85
C ASP A 35 8.23 -2.43 -4.78
N PHE A 36 8.37 -1.46 -3.88
CA PHE A 36 7.52 -0.26 -3.84
C PHE A 36 8.38 1.00 -3.80
N GLU A 37 8.04 1.96 -4.66
CA GLU A 37 8.77 3.22 -4.79
C GLU A 37 7.79 4.38 -4.85
N MET A 38 8.17 5.48 -4.19
CA MET A 38 7.44 6.74 -4.28
C MET A 38 8.34 7.84 -4.77
N TYR A 39 7.82 8.63 -5.69
CA TYR A 39 8.54 9.75 -6.30
C TYR A 39 7.81 11.06 -6.02
N ILE A 40 8.59 12.10 -5.74
CA ILE A 40 8.13 13.48 -5.73
C ILE A 40 8.95 14.26 -6.74
N HIS A 41 8.30 14.92 -7.70
CA HIS A 41 8.94 15.66 -8.79
C HIS A 41 9.98 14.81 -9.56
N ASN A 42 9.64 13.54 -9.85
CA ASN A 42 10.52 12.52 -10.46
C ASN A 42 11.78 12.16 -9.65
N LYS A 43 11.91 12.60 -8.40
CA LYS A 43 12.97 12.19 -7.49
C LYS A 43 12.44 11.10 -6.56
N CYS A 44 13.16 9.98 -6.45
CA CYS A 44 12.81 8.89 -5.55
C CYS A 44 12.83 9.40 -4.10
N PHE A 45 11.66 9.45 -3.48
CA PHE A 45 11.45 9.87 -2.09
C PHE A 45 11.55 8.68 -1.15
N PHE A 46 10.97 7.54 -1.50
CA PHE A 46 10.95 6.33 -0.70
C PHE A 46 11.12 5.12 -1.61
N LYS A 47 11.83 4.09 -1.12
CA LYS A 47 11.99 2.82 -1.80
C LYS A 47 12.10 1.69 -0.79
N GLU A 48 11.26 0.67 -0.94
CA GLU A 48 11.33 -0.58 -0.19
C GLU A 48 11.28 -1.77 -1.16
N PRO A 49 12.39 -2.52 -1.34
CA PRO A 49 12.44 -3.66 -2.27
C PRO A 49 11.56 -4.86 -1.91
N SER A 50 11.08 -4.99 -0.66
CA SER A 50 10.33 -6.16 -0.22
C SER A 50 9.10 -5.77 0.61
N LEU A 51 8.33 -4.80 0.13
CA LEU A 51 7.16 -4.32 0.85
C LEU A 51 6.00 -5.30 0.75
N ALA A 52 5.28 -5.52 1.85
CA ALA A 52 4.00 -6.22 1.89
C ALA A 52 2.91 -5.47 1.08
N LEU A 53 2.91 -5.63 -0.24
CA LEU A 53 2.05 -4.87 -1.16
C LEU A 53 0.56 -5.11 -0.93
N LEU A 54 0.14 -6.35 -0.59
CA LEU A 54 -1.27 -6.60 -0.27
C LEU A 54 -1.67 -5.90 1.03
N GLU A 55 -0.79 -5.86 2.03
CA GLU A 55 -1.03 -5.12 3.27
C GLU A 55 -1.19 -3.62 3.01
N LEU A 56 -0.26 -3.02 2.27
CA LEU A 56 -0.33 -1.62 1.87
C LEU A 56 -1.61 -1.33 1.08
N GLY A 57 -1.95 -2.16 0.09
CA GLY A 57 -3.16 -2.02 -0.71
C GLY A 57 -4.42 -2.04 0.17
N VAL A 58 -4.54 -3.00 1.09
CA VAL A 58 -5.64 -3.05 2.06
C VAL A 58 -5.71 -1.81 2.94
N ALA A 59 -4.57 -1.30 3.42
CA ALA A 59 -4.51 -0.09 4.24
C ALA A 59 -4.99 1.13 3.45
N LEU A 60 -4.53 1.30 2.20
CA LEU A 60 -4.91 2.40 1.32
C LEU A 60 -6.39 2.34 0.91
N THR A 61 -6.95 1.15 0.67
CA THR A 61 -8.39 0.96 0.39
C THR A 61 -9.26 1.37 1.56
N LYS A 62 -8.78 1.17 2.80
CA LYS A 62 -9.53 1.53 4.03
C LYS A 62 -9.41 3.00 4.42
N TRP A 63 -8.43 3.71 3.89
CA TRP A 63 -8.16 5.08 4.28
C TRP A 63 -9.25 6.04 3.75
N ASP A 64 -9.82 6.87 4.62
CA ASP A 64 -10.99 7.73 4.31
C ASP A 64 -10.66 8.99 3.50
N ARG A 65 -9.37 9.28 3.24
CA ARG A 65 -8.88 10.48 2.55
C ARG A 65 -9.23 11.81 3.24
N VAL A 66 -9.72 11.75 4.48
CA VAL A 66 -10.04 12.93 5.30
C VAL A 66 -8.97 13.12 6.37
N ARG A 67 -8.55 12.03 7.00
CA ARG A 67 -7.56 12.04 8.10
C ARG A 67 -6.19 11.61 7.58
N ASP A 68 -5.16 11.78 8.42
CA ASP A 68 -3.83 11.26 8.12
C ASP A 68 -3.90 9.78 7.76
N PHE A 69 -3.22 9.41 6.68
CA PHE A 69 -2.86 8.02 6.43
C PHE A 69 -1.57 7.74 7.17
N THR A 70 -1.55 6.71 8.01
CA THR A 70 -0.33 6.26 8.69
C THR A 70 -0.23 4.75 8.53
N TYR A 71 0.80 4.30 7.82
CA TYR A 71 1.05 2.89 7.56
C TYR A 71 2.24 2.39 8.37
N TYR A 72 1.95 1.39 9.19
CA TYR A 72 2.92 0.52 9.83
C TYR A 72 2.78 -0.84 9.18
N THR A 73 3.90 -1.47 8.83
CA THR A 73 3.88 -2.86 8.36
C THR A 73 3.94 -3.81 9.54
N ILE A 74 3.23 -4.94 9.45
CA ILE A 74 3.29 -6.03 10.44
C ILE A 74 4.73 -6.49 10.73
N GLU A 75 5.63 -6.39 9.75
CA GLU A 75 7.01 -6.88 9.89
C GLU A 75 7.95 -5.91 10.62
N HIS A 76 7.52 -4.68 10.91
CA HIS A 76 8.36 -3.63 11.49
C HIS A 76 7.92 -3.24 12.90
N ASP A 77 8.87 -2.85 13.74
CA ASP A 77 8.55 -2.32 15.08
C ASP A 77 7.93 -0.92 14.95
N GLU A 78 6.69 -0.77 15.42
CA GLU A 78 5.99 0.51 15.42
C GLU A 78 6.74 1.61 16.21
N ARG A 79 7.63 1.22 17.13
CA ARG A 79 8.45 2.15 17.93
C ARG A 79 9.44 2.95 17.10
N GLU A 80 9.83 2.44 15.94
CA GLU A 80 10.74 3.14 15.01
C GLU A 80 10.00 4.19 14.18
N GLY A 81 8.67 4.19 14.20
CA GLY A 81 7.81 5.14 13.50
C GLY A 81 7.12 4.53 12.27
N PRO A 82 6.21 5.29 11.65
CA PRO A 82 5.44 4.81 10.51
C PRO A 82 6.30 4.73 9.25
N LEU A 83 6.12 3.64 8.50
CA LEU A 83 6.83 3.42 7.25
C LEU A 83 6.42 4.44 6.19
N LEU A 84 5.14 4.80 6.14
CA LEU A 84 4.63 5.79 5.22
C LEU A 84 3.47 6.56 5.84
N THR A 85 3.48 7.89 5.67
CA THR A 85 2.43 8.76 6.17
C THR A 85 2.06 9.84 5.17
N PHE A 86 0.77 9.97 4.85
CA PHE A 86 0.21 11.18 4.27
C PHE A 86 -0.38 12.02 5.40
N ASN A 87 0.28 13.11 5.76
CA ASN A 87 -0.17 14.01 6.82
C ASN A 87 -1.05 15.12 6.28
N ASN A 88 -2.30 15.21 6.76
CA ASN A 88 -3.18 16.32 6.48
C ASN A 88 -2.76 17.54 7.31
N LYS A 89 -2.34 18.63 6.64
CA LYS A 89 -1.98 19.91 7.28
C LYS A 89 -3.07 20.98 7.09
N GLY A 90 -4.31 20.56 6.80
CA GLY A 90 -5.46 21.44 6.58
C GLY A 90 -5.30 22.27 5.31
N GLU A 91 -5.45 23.59 5.43
CA GLU A 91 -5.28 24.54 4.31
C GLU A 91 -3.88 24.50 3.67
N LYS A 92 -2.88 23.97 4.39
CA LYS A 92 -1.51 23.78 3.89
C LYS A 92 -1.35 22.53 3.03
N GLY A 93 -2.44 21.82 2.72
CA GLY A 93 -2.45 20.59 1.95
C GLY A 93 -1.87 19.41 2.72
N TRP A 94 -1.36 18.43 1.99
CA TRP A 94 -0.84 17.18 2.53
C TRP A 94 0.68 17.11 2.39
N ARG A 95 1.33 16.46 3.36
CA ARG A 95 2.77 16.22 3.34
C ARG A 95 3.06 14.73 3.41
N LEU A 96 4.13 14.32 2.74
CA LEU A 96 4.62 12.96 2.80
C LEU A 96 5.70 12.84 3.88
N PHE A 97 5.66 11.75 4.63
CA PHE A 97 6.69 11.37 5.58
C PHE A 97 6.94 9.87 5.49
N SER A 98 8.20 9.49 5.63
CA SER A 98 8.61 8.10 5.86
C SER A 98 9.86 8.08 6.74
N ILE A 99 9.96 7.09 7.64
CA ILE A 99 11.20 6.84 8.39
C ILE A 99 12.39 6.47 7.47
N TRP A 100 12.13 6.01 6.24
CA TRP A 100 13.15 5.67 5.25
C TRP A 100 13.15 6.62 4.05
N GLN A 101 12.64 7.85 4.22
CA GLN A 101 12.69 8.85 3.17
C GLN A 101 14.13 9.22 2.79
N LEU A 102 14.40 9.31 1.49
CA LEU A 102 15.72 9.68 0.95
C LEU A 102 15.99 11.19 1.04
N PHE A 103 14.96 12.00 1.26
CA PHE A 103 15.06 13.44 1.49
C PHE A 103 13.79 13.97 2.19
N GLU A 104 13.92 15.10 2.87
CA GLU A 104 12.75 15.85 3.36
C GLU A 104 12.11 16.63 2.21
N SER A 105 10.81 16.44 2.01
CA SER A 105 10.03 17.23 1.06
C SER A 105 9.21 18.28 1.82
N GLU A 106 9.34 19.54 1.41
CA GLU A 106 8.48 20.63 1.87
C GLU A 106 7.24 20.79 0.97
N ASP A 107 7.10 19.95 -0.05
CA ASP A 107 6.02 20.04 -1.02
C ASP A 107 4.66 19.85 -0.33
N SER A 108 3.71 20.69 -0.76
CA SER A 108 2.31 20.56 -0.39
C SER A 108 1.59 19.83 -1.52
N LEU A 109 1.09 18.64 -1.23
CA LEU A 109 0.30 17.82 -2.15
C LEU A 109 -1.19 18.09 -1.92
N SER A 110 -1.96 18.13 -3.00
CA SER A 110 -3.42 18.17 -2.88
C SER A 110 -3.98 16.77 -2.63
N ILE A 111 -5.15 16.67 -2.00
CA ILE A 111 -5.78 15.36 -1.79
C ILE A 111 -6.18 14.72 -3.11
N GLU A 112 -6.53 15.52 -4.11
CA GLU A 112 -6.86 15.05 -5.46
C GLU A 112 -5.64 14.40 -6.11
N MET A 113 -4.45 15.02 -6.00
CA MET A 113 -3.20 14.44 -6.51
C MET A 113 -2.87 13.11 -5.84
N ILE A 114 -2.99 13.04 -4.51
CA ILE A 114 -2.75 11.79 -3.77
C ILE A 114 -3.78 10.73 -4.15
N THR A 115 -5.05 11.11 -4.22
CA THR A 115 -6.14 10.19 -4.55
C THR A 115 -5.97 9.60 -5.93
N THR A 116 -5.63 10.42 -6.95
CA THR A 116 -5.36 9.92 -8.31
C THR A 116 -4.24 8.89 -8.34
N GLU A 117 -3.10 9.15 -7.70
CA GLU A 117 -1.99 8.17 -7.71
C GLU A 117 -2.29 6.92 -6.90
N VAL A 118 -2.99 7.05 -5.77
CA VAL A 118 -3.36 5.90 -4.95
C VAL A 118 -4.39 5.04 -5.68
N GLU A 119 -5.37 5.64 -6.37
CA GLU A 119 -6.35 4.90 -7.17
C GLU A 119 -5.68 4.17 -8.34
N SER A 120 -4.74 4.83 -9.03
CA SER A 120 -3.95 4.18 -10.09
C SER A 120 -3.15 2.99 -9.53
N PHE A 121 -2.44 3.19 -8.41
CA PHE A 121 -1.70 2.12 -7.73
C PHE A 121 -2.61 0.93 -7.35
N LEU A 122 -3.78 1.21 -6.77
CA LEU A 122 -4.72 0.17 -6.33
C LEU A 122 -5.29 -0.61 -7.52
N GLN A 123 -5.61 0.08 -8.62
CA GLN A 123 -6.08 -0.56 -9.85
C GLN A 123 -5.01 -1.49 -10.43
N ASP A 124 -3.80 -0.98 -10.61
CA ASP A 124 -2.68 -1.75 -11.16
C ASP A 124 -2.34 -2.96 -10.27
N LEU A 125 -2.37 -2.78 -8.94
CA LEU A 125 -2.16 -3.87 -7.99
C LEU A 125 -3.28 -4.91 -8.06
N ASP A 126 -4.54 -4.50 -8.15
CA ASP A 126 -5.67 -5.42 -8.30
C ASP A 126 -5.54 -6.28 -9.57
N GLU A 127 -5.15 -5.68 -10.69
CA GLU A 127 -4.91 -6.40 -11.95
C GLU A 127 -3.79 -7.44 -11.78
N GLU A 128 -2.68 -7.06 -11.16
CA GLU A 128 -1.55 -7.95 -10.89
C GLU A 128 -1.91 -9.09 -9.92
N LEU A 129 -2.70 -8.81 -8.88
CA LEU A 129 -3.18 -9.82 -7.94
C LEU A 129 -4.14 -10.81 -8.61
N VAL A 130 -5.04 -10.34 -9.47
CA VAL A 130 -5.96 -11.22 -10.22
C VAL A 130 -5.15 -12.11 -11.18
N ASN A 131 -4.22 -11.53 -11.92
CA ASN A 131 -3.40 -12.25 -12.89
C ASN A 131 -2.49 -13.30 -12.21
N THR A 132 -1.99 -13.01 -11.00
CA THR A 132 -1.03 -13.88 -10.30
C THR A 132 -1.69 -14.89 -9.36
N TYR A 133 -2.72 -14.47 -8.63
CA TYR A 133 -3.33 -15.26 -7.54
C TYR A 133 -4.84 -15.53 -7.72
N GLY A 134 -5.49 -14.91 -8.71
CA GLY A 134 -6.92 -15.13 -9.00
C GLY A 134 -7.87 -14.42 -8.04
N PHE A 135 -7.42 -13.40 -7.31
CA PHE A 135 -8.26 -12.54 -6.49
C PHE A 135 -7.72 -11.10 -6.50
N ASN A 136 -8.59 -10.12 -6.27
CA ASN A 136 -8.24 -8.71 -6.03
C ASN A 136 -8.37 -8.35 -4.54
N ILE A 137 -8.00 -7.14 -4.15
CA ILE A 137 -8.05 -6.66 -2.75
C ILE A 137 -9.47 -6.80 -2.18
N GLU A 138 -10.50 -6.40 -2.92
CA GLU A 138 -11.89 -6.55 -2.46
C GLU A 138 -12.24 -8.02 -2.23
N GLY A 139 -11.86 -8.91 -3.15
CA GLY A 139 -11.99 -10.34 -2.98
C GLY A 139 -11.32 -10.82 -1.69
N PHE A 140 -10.10 -10.38 -1.42
CA PHE A 140 -9.42 -10.70 -0.16
C PHE A 140 -10.20 -10.23 1.08
N LEU A 141 -10.73 -9.01 1.07
CA LEU A 141 -11.50 -8.42 2.18
C LEU A 141 -12.86 -9.11 2.38
N ASN A 142 -13.58 -9.40 1.30
CA ASN A 142 -14.91 -10.00 1.29
C ASN A 142 -14.88 -11.53 1.46
N ARG A 143 -13.90 -12.06 2.22
CA ARG A 143 -13.94 -13.46 2.63
C ARG A 143 -15.29 -13.72 3.29
N LYS A 144 -16.12 -14.58 2.68
CA LYS A 144 -17.28 -15.13 3.41
C LYS A 144 -16.68 -15.72 4.67
N ILE A 145 -17.06 -15.17 5.83
CA ILE A 145 -16.85 -15.82 7.11
C ILE A 145 -17.52 -17.18 6.90
N GLY A 146 -16.69 -18.21 6.68
CA GLY A 146 -17.18 -19.57 6.66
C GLY A 146 -17.93 -19.74 7.96
N PHE A 147 -19.21 -20.09 7.86
CA PHE A 147 -20.02 -20.58 8.96
C PHE A 147 -19.15 -21.50 9.82
N PHE A 148 -18.64 -21.00 10.94
CA PHE A 148 -18.45 -21.83 12.12
C PHE A 148 -19.78 -21.80 12.85
N GLY A 149 -20.76 -22.46 12.24
CA GLY A 149 -21.87 -23.01 12.99
C GLY A 149 -21.30 -24.19 13.77
N ILE A 150 -21.06 -23.96 15.05
CA ILE A 150 -21.04 -25.01 16.07
C ILE A 150 -22.16 -24.65 17.04
#